data_AF-A0A6C9QIT9-F1
#
_entry.id   AF-A0A6C9QIT9-F1
#
_cell.length_a   1.000
_cell.length_b   1.000
_cell.length_c   1.000
_cell.angle_alpha   90.00
_cell.angle_beta   90.00
_cell.angle_gamma   90.00
#
_symmetry.space_group_name_H-M   'P 1'
#
loop_
_entity.id
_entity.type
_entity.pdbx_description
1 polymer ?
#
loop_
_entity_poly.entity_id
_entity_poly.type
_entity_poly.pdbx_seq_one_letter_code
_entity_poly.pdbx_strand_id
1 'polypeptide(L)'
;AGQSFGVWNAGGVELYLTGDANDYVGKGMAGGLIAIRPPVGSAFRSHEASIIGNTCLYGATGGRLYAAGRAGERFGVRNSGAITVVEGIGDNGCEYMTGGIVCILGKTGVNFGAGMTGGFAYVLDESGDFRKRVNPELVEVLSVDDLAIHEEHLRGLITEHVQYTGSQRGEEILANWSTFATKFALVKPKSSDVKALLGHRSRSAAELRVQAQ
;
A
#
# COMPACT_ATOMS: atom_id res chain seq x y z
N ALA A 1 -13.10 -4.27 14.10
CA ALA A 1 -13.76 -2.95 13.99
C ALA A 1 -14.87 -3.01 12.94
N GLY A 2 -15.91 -2.18 13.10
CA GLY A 2 -16.98 -2.06 12.12
C GLY A 2 -16.54 -1.36 10.83
N GLN A 3 -17.52 -0.99 10.01
CA GLN A 3 -17.34 -0.25 8.76
C GLN A 3 -16.68 1.12 8.99
N SER A 4 -15.90 1.60 8.03
CA SER A 4 -15.31 2.96 8.02
C SER A 4 -14.38 3.27 9.20
N PHE A 5 -13.64 2.27 9.70
CA PHE A 5 -12.63 2.49 10.73
C PHE A 5 -11.57 3.49 10.26
N GLY A 6 -11.35 4.57 11.02
CA GLY A 6 -10.39 5.62 10.66
C GLY A 6 -10.81 6.48 9.45
N VAL A 7 -12.11 6.59 9.16
CA VAL A 7 -12.62 7.52 8.15
C VAL A 7 -12.18 8.95 8.45
N TRP A 8 -11.67 9.65 7.43
CA TRP A 8 -11.14 11.02 7.52
C TRP A 8 -10.06 11.21 8.59
N ASN A 9 -9.28 10.16 8.89
CA ASN A 9 -8.23 10.27 9.89
C ASN A 9 -7.28 11.45 9.57
N ALA A 10 -6.93 12.19 10.61
CA ALA A 10 -6.20 13.45 10.51
C ALA A 10 -4.76 13.32 11.01
N GLY A 11 -3.92 14.28 10.62
CA GLY A 11 -2.55 14.37 11.11
C GLY A 11 -2.48 14.40 12.64
N GLY A 12 -1.57 13.62 13.22
CA GLY A 12 -1.39 13.49 14.68
C GLY A 12 -2.27 12.44 15.34
N VAL A 13 -3.18 11.78 14.61
CA VAL A 13 -4.00 10.69 15.14
C VAL A 13 -3.48 9.34 14.67
N GLU A 14 -3.10 8.49 15.64
CA GLU A 14 -2.64 7.12 15.40
C GLU A 14 -3.65 6.11 15.96
N LEU A 15 -4.13 5.21 15.12
CA LEU A 15 -5.10 4.20 15.45
C LEU A 15 -4.47 2.81 15.33
N TYR A 16 -4.45 2.07 16.43
CA TYR A 16 -3.93 0.71 16.49
C TYR A 16 -5.08 -0.25 16.75
N LEU A 17 -5.23 -1.27 15.90
CA LEU A 17 -6.24 -2.30 16.02
C LEU A 17 -5.60 -3.69 16.08
N THR A 18 -5.85 -4.40 17.17
CA THR A 18 -5.58 -5.84 17.26
C THR A 18 -6.87 -6.59 16.96
N GLY A 19 -6.91 -7.32 15.86
CA GLY A 19 -8.12 -7.94 15.30
C GLY A 19 -8.25 -7.65 13.80
N ASP A 20 -9.48 -7.64 13.30
CA ASP A 20 -9.83 -7.37 11.90
C ASP A 20 -10.77 -6.15 11.79
N ALA A 21 -10.94 -5.62 10.59
CA ALA A 21 -11.89 -4.55 10.29
C ALA A 21 -12.71 -4.85 9.02
N ASN A 22 -13.93 -4.31 8.98
CA ASN A 22 -14.79 -4.41 7.80
C ASN A 22 -14.40 -3.40 6.71
N ASP A 23 -15.30 -3.09 5.77
CA ASP A 23 -14.97 -2.25 4.61
C ASP A 23 -14.66 -0.79 4.99
N TYR A 24 -14.05 -0.08 4.03
CA TYR A 24 -13.80 1.37 4.06
C TYR A 24 -12.79 1.84 5.12
N VAL A 25 -11.87 0.97 5.56
CA VAL A 25 -10.77 1.39 6.44
C VAL A 25 -10.01 2.56 5.81
N GLY A 26 -9.82 3.63 6.56
CA GLY A 26 -9.10 4.82 6.09
C GLY A 26 -9.77 5.57 4.93
N LYS A 27 -11.09 5.40 4.72
CA LYS A 27 -11.83 6.15 3.70
C LYS A 27 -11.62 7.66 3.86
N GLY A 28 -11.19 8.32 2.79
CA GLY A 28 -10.95 9.76 2.77
C GLY A 28 -9.91 10.26 3.78
N MET A 29 -9.01 9.40 4.25
CA MET A 29 -7.97 9.77 5.20
C MET A 29 -7.06 10.88 4.64
N ALA A 30 -6.77 11.86 5.50
CA ALA A 30 -6.02 13.09 5.17
C ALA A 30 -4.67 13.19 5.92
N GLY A 31 -4.45 12.38 6.96
CA GLY A 31 -3.17 12.24 7.64
C GLY A 31 -3.23 11.16 8.72
N GLY A 32 -2.21 11.13 9.57
CA GLY A 32 -2.15 10.21 10.71
C GLY A 32 -1.73 8.80 10.30
N LEU A 33 -1.98 7.84 11.20
CA LEU A 33 -1.56 6.45 11.05
C LEU A 33 -2.70 5.50 11.45
N ILE A 34 -2.89 4.45 10.68
CA ILE A 34 -3.74 3.31 11.01
C ILE A 34 -2.89 2.04 10.90
N ALA A 35 -2.78 1.28 11.98
CA ALA A 35 -2.07 0.01 12.01
C ALA A 35 -3.00 -1.11 12.49
N ILE A 36 -3.12 -2.16 11.71
CA ILE A 36 -4.03 -3.29 11.96
C ILE A 36 -3.23 -4.58 11.92
N ARG A 37 -3.36 -5.40 12.98
CA ARG A 37 -2.65 -6.67 13.11
C ARG A 37 -3.53 -7.75 13.73
N PRO A 38 -3.29 -9.03 13.40
CA PRO A 38 -4.00 -10.12 14.05
C PRO A 38 -3.66 -10.21 15.56
N PRO A 39 -4.51 -10.83 16.38
CA PRO A 39 -4.19 -11.13 17.77
C PRO A 39 -2.93 -11.99 17.91
N VAL A 40 -2.17 -11.76 18.98
CA VAL A 40 -1.00 -12.59 19.32
C VAL A 40 -1.44 -14.04 19.48
N GLY A 41 -0.68 -14.96 18.89
CA GLY A 41 -1.00 -16.40 18.92
C GLY A 41 -1.98 -16.86 17.85
N SER A 42 -2.36 -16.00 16.88
CA SER A 42 -3.11 -16.44 15.70
C SER A 42 -2.35 -17.55 14.95
N ALA A 43 -3.02 -18.67 14.69
CA ALA A 43 -2.41 -19.86 14.08
C ALA A 43 -2.31 -19.81 12.54
N PHE A 44 -2.86 -18.78 11.91
CA PHE A 44 -2.86 -18.61 10.46
C PHE A 44 -1.74 -17.68 10.00
N ARG A 45 -1.28 -17.86 8.77
CA ARG A 45 -0.33 -16.95 8.11
C ARG A 45 -1.08 -15.67 7.72
N SER A 46 -0.60 -14.52 8.19
CA SER A 46 -1.27 -13.22 8.00
C SER A 46 -1.55 -12.93 6.52
N HIS A 47 -0.58 -13.13 5.63
CA HIS A 47 -0.71 -12.91 4.18
C HIS A 47 -1.65 -13.90 3.45
N GLU A 48 -2.19 -14.90 4.14
CA GLU A 48 -3.19 -15.82 3.60
C GLU A 48 -4.62 -15.49 4.10
N ALA A 49 -4.74 -14.71 5.17
CA ALA A 49 -6.01 -14.40 5.82
C ALA A 49 -6.45 -12.94 5.58
N SER A 50 -7.76 -12.73 5.44
CA SER A 50 -8.34 -11.38 5.35
C SER A 50 -8.28 -10.67 6.70
N ILE A 51 -7.89 -9.39 6.69
CA ILE A 51 -7.82 -8.54 7.89
C ILE A 51 -8.59 -7.23 7.75
N ILE A 52 -8.74 -6.73 6.51
CA ILE A 52 -9.54 -5.55 6.20
C ILE A 52 -10.45 -5.82 5.00
N GLY A 53 -11.62 -5.18 4.98
CA GLY A 53 -12.61 -5.36 3.93
C GLY A 53 -12.29 -4.64 2.62
N ASN A 54 -13.33 -4.36 1.86
CA ASN A 54 -13.29 -3.74 0.53
C ASN A 54 -13.10 -2.22 0.60
N THR A 55 -12.71 -1.62 -0.52
CA THR A 55 -12.76 -0.16 -0.75
C THR A 55 -12.02 0.64 0.34
N CYS A 56 -10.98 0.04 0.91
CA CYS A 56 -10.10 0.71 1.87
C CYS A 56 -9.32 1.82 1.17
N LEU A 57 -9.05 2.90 1.89
CA LEU A 57 -8.38 4.12 1.40
C LEU A 57 -9.13 4.83 0.27
N TYR A 58 -10.45 4.64 0.17
CA TYR A 58 -11.23 5.29 -0.88
C TYR A 58 -11.04 6.81 -0.88
N GLY A 59 -10.43 7.33 -1.95
CA GLY A 59 -10.18 8.76 -2.13
C GLY A 59 -9.08 9.36 -1.24
N ALA A 60 -8.20 8.56 -0.64
CA ALA A 60 -7.29 9.07 0.39
C ALA A 60 -6.29 10.11 -0.16
N THR A 61 -6.00 11.20 0.58
CA THR A 61 -5.07 12.27 0.17
C THR A 61 -3.97 12.54 1.21
N GLY A 62 -3.78 11.65 2.19
CA GLY A 62 -2.55 11.62 3.00
C GLY A 62 -2.62 10.77 4.26
N GLY A 63 -1.46 10.31 4.74
CA GLY A 63 -1.29 9.50 5.94
C GLY A 63 -0.84 8.06 5.65
N ARG A 64 -0.68 7.23 6.69
CA ARG A 64 -0.12 5.87 6.61
C ARG A 64 -1.10 4.78 7.06
N LEU A 65 -1.29 3.74 6.24
CA LEU A 65 -2.07 2.54 6.61
C LEU A 65 -1.19 1.28 6.53
N TYR A 66 -1.04 0.57 7.63
CA TYR A 66 -0.32 -0.70 7.71
C TYR A 66 -1.28 -1.82 8.14
N ALA A 67 -1.42 -2.88 7.34
CA ALA A 67 -2.35 -3.98 7.64
C ALA A 67 -1.66 -5.34 7.47
N ALA A 68 -1.42 -6.04 8.58
CA ALA A 68 -0.78 -7.36 8.58
C ALA A 68 -1.78 -8.46 8.20
N GLY A 69 -2.19 -8.45 6.93
CA GLY A 69 -3.07 -9.43 6.32
C GLY A 69 -3.62 -8.94 4.99
N ARG A 70 -4.59 -9.67 4.43
CA ARG A 70 -5.16 -9.36 3.11
C ARG A 70 -6.30 -8.35 3.21
N ALA A 71 -6.36 -7.45 2.24
CA ALA A 71 -7.52 -6.62 1.99
C ALA A 71 -8.48 -7.27 0.98
N GLY A 72 -9.72 -6.80 0.99
CA GLY A 72 -10.72 -7.11 -0.04
C GLY A 72 -10.47 -6.43 -1.38
N GLU A 73 -11.54 -6.30 -2.15
CA GLU A 73 -11.55 -5.69 -3.48
C GLU A 73 -11.41 -4.15 -3.42
N ARG A 74 -11.01 -3.55 -4.55
CA ARG A 74 -10.89 -2.09 -4.72
C ARG A 74 -10.00 -1.44 -3.67
N PHE A 75 -8.98 -2.15 -3.19
CA PHE A 75 -8.03 -1.60 -2.25
C PHE A 75 -7.26 -0.42 -2.88
N GLY A 76 -7.22 0.73 -2.20
CA GLY A 76 -6.55 1.92 -2.70
C GLY A 76 -7.30 2.63 -3.84
N VAL A 77 -8.59 2.35 -4.03
CA VAL A 77 -9.39 2.99 -5.08
C VAL A 77 -9.40 4.52 -4.91
N ARG A 78 -9.05 5.25 -5.96
CA ARG A 78 -8.89 6.72 -5.95
C ARG A 78 -7.90 7.23 -4.90
N ASN A 79 -6.96 6.42 -4.43
CA ASN A 79 -5.88 6.92 -3.58
C ASN A 79 -5.12 8.02 -4.33
N SER A 80 -4.91 9.12 -3.65
CA SER A 80 -4.37 10.39 -4.15
C SER A 80 -3.24 10.91 -3.26
N GLY A 81 -2.81 10.17 -2.22
CA GLY A 81 -1.73 10.62 -1.34
C GLY A 81 -1.39 9.75 -0.12
N ALA A 82 -2.16 8.71 0.19
CA ALA A 82 -1.83 7.81 1.30
C ALA A 82 -0.68 6.85 0.94
N ILE A 83 0.13 6.53 1.93
CA ILE A 83 1.17 5.49 1.89
C ILE A 83 0.62 4.26 2.61
N THR A 84 0.75 3.08 2.03
CA THR A 84 0.22 1.86 2.66
C THR A 84 1.03 0.62 2.37
N VAL A 85 1.04 -0.31 3.33
CA VAL A 85 1.55 -1.67 3.17
C VAL A 85 0.49 -2.66 3.63
N VAL A 86 0.21 -3.66 2.79
CA VAL A 86 -0.77 -4.73 3.02
C VAL A 86 -0.22 -6.05 2.50
N GLU A 87 -0.70 -7.19 2.98
CA GLU A 87 -0.10 -8.51 2.68
C GLU A 87 -0.82 -9.27 1.56
N GLY A 88 -1.72 -8.60 0.85
CA GLY A 88 -2.44 -9.12 -0.30
C GLY A 88 -3.73 -8.34 -0.48
N ILE A 89 -4.30 -8.38 -1.67
CA ILE A 89 -5.53 -7.66 -2.00
C ILE A 89 -6.41 -8.49 -2.94
N GLY A 90 -7.70 -8.12 -3.03
CA GLY A 90 -8.63 -8.64 -4.03
C GLY A 90 -8.49 -7.95 -5.39
N ASP A 91 -9.57 -8.03 -6.18
CA ASP A 91 -9.63 -7.47 -7.53
C ASP A 91 -9.70 -5.94 -7.54
N ASN A 92 -9.35 -5.35 -8.69
CA ASN A 92 -9.44 -3.91 -8.93
C ASN A 92 -8.56 -3.08 -7.98
N GLY A 93 -7.40 -3.61 -7.61
CA GLY A 93 -6.42 -2.90 -6.79
C GLY A 93 -5.91 -1.62 -7.46
N CYS A 94 -5.78 -0.55 -6.68
CA CYS A 94 -5.31 0.77 -7.13
C CYS A 94 -6.14 1.38 -8.28
N GLU A 95 -7.41 0.97 -8.42
CA GLU A 95 -8.31 1.51 -9.45
C GLU A 95 -8.45 3.04 -9.30
N TYR A 96 -8.30 3.79 -10.38
CA TYR A 96 -8.36 5.26 -10.41
C TYR A 96 -7.38 5.97 -9.45
N MET A 97 -6.29 5.31 -9.03
CA MET A 97 -5.28 5.94 -8.17
C MET A 97 -4.58 7.09 -8.91
N THR A 98 -4.48 8.24 -8.26
CA THR A 98 -3.86 9.47 -8.80
C THR A 98 -2.67 9.95 -7.97
N GLY A 99 -2.33 9.29 -6.87
CA GLY A 99 -1.22 9.65 -6.00
C GLY A 99 -1.08 8.71 -4.80
N GLY A 100 0.02 8.85 -4.06
CA GLY A 100 0.35 7.97 -2.94
C GLY A 100 1.19 6.76 -3.34
N ILE A 101 1.41 5.87 -2.38
CA ILE A 101 2.30 4.71 -2.52
C ILE A 101 1.61 3.48 -1.93
N VAL A 102 1.51 2.40 -2.70
CA VAL A 102 0.88 1.14 -2.26
C VAL A 102 1.89 0.00 -2.32
N CYS A 103 2.16 -0.66 -1.21
CA CYS A 103 3.04 -1.84 -1.15
C CYS A 103 2.22 -3.08 -0.78
N ILE A 104 2.38 -4.16 -1.55
CA ILE A 104 1.61 -5.39 -1.42
C ILE A 104 2.57 -6.57 -1.27
N LEU A 105 2.57 -7.20 -0.09
CA LEU A 105 3.49 -8.28 0.30
C LEU A 105 2.94 -9.68 0.00
N GLY A 106 2.07 -9.79 -1.00
CA GLY A 106 1.40 -11.02 -1.38
C GLY A 106 0.52 -10.89 -2.62
N LYS A 107 -0.42 -11.84 -2.78
CA LYS A 107 -1.23 -11.96 -3.99
C LYS A 107 -2.18 -10.77 -4.19
N THR A 108 -2.34 -10.36 -5.44
CA THR A 108 -3.37 -9.41 -5.90
C THR A 108 -4.48 -10.13 -6.68
N GLY A 109 -5.64 -9.50 -6.79
CA GLY A 109 -6.67 -9.89 -7.76
C GLY A 109 -6.38 -9.38 -9.18
N VAL A 110 -7.37 -9.51 -10.07
CA VAL A 110 -7.31 -9.06 -11.47
C VAL A 110 -7.62 -7.56 -11.63
N ASN A 111 -7.39 -7.04 -12.84
CA ASN A 111 -7.68 -5.66 -13.22
C ASN A 111 -6.93 -4.61 -12.36
N PHE A 112 -5.72 -4.94 -11.93
CA PHE A 112 -4.89 -4.06 -11.12
C PHE A 112 -4.50 -2.80 -11.92
N GLY A 113 -4.62 -1.62 -11.30
CA GLY A 113 -4.19 -0.35 -11.88
C GLY A 113 -5.11 0.20 -12.98
N ALA A 114 -6.32 -0.32 -13.13
CA ALA A 114 -7.29 0.23 -14.09
C ALA A 114 -7.58 1.71 -13.77
N GLY A 115 -7.46 2.59 -14.77
CA GLY A 115 -7.64 4.03 -14.58
C GLY A 115 -6.59 4.71 -13.70
N MET A 116 -5.51 4.04 -13.30
CA MET A 116 -4.45 4.63 -12.47
C MET A 116 -3.61 5.63 -13.27
N THR A 117 -3.66 6.90 -12.87
CA THR A 117 -2.99 8.02 -13.55
C THR A 117 -1.89 8.68 -12.73
N GLY A 118 -1.71 8.30 -11.46
CA GLY A 118 -0.68 8.86 -10.58
C GLY A 118 -0.33 7.97 -9.39
N GLY A 119 0.76 8.31 -8.70
CA GLY A 119 1.36 7.45 -7.68
C GLY A 119 2.03 6.21 -8.26
N PHE A 120 2.41 5.27 -7.40
CA PHE A 120 3.00 4.00 -7.81
C PHE A 120 2.74 2.91 -6.78
N ALA A 121 2.91 1.65 -7.18
CA ALA A 121 2.76 0.50 -6.32
C ALA A 121 3.94 -0.47 -6.41
N TYR A 122 4.29 -1.09 -5.29
CA TYR A 122 5.17 -2.25 -5.23
C TYR A 122 4.34 -3.50 -4.99
N VAL A 123 4.58 -4.55 -5.77
CA VAL A 123 3.83 -5.80 -5.65
C VAL A 123 4.81 -6.97 -5.62
N LEU A 124 4.74 -7.77 -4.57
CA LEU A 124 5.49 -9.02 -4.48
C LEU A 124 4.86 -10.07 -5.40
N ASP A 125 5.54 -10.46 -6.48
CA ASP A 125 5.09 -11.44 -7.46
C ASP A 125 5.88 -12.76 -7.34
N GLU A 126 5.53 -13.58 -6.34
CA GLU A 126 6.19 -14.88 -6.15
C GLU A 126 5.86 -15.91 -7.24
N SER A 127 4.70 -15.78 -7.90
CA SER A 127 4.24 -16.71 -8.94
C SER A 127 4.67 -16.33 -10.35
N GLY A 128 5.20 -15.11 -10.55
CA GLY A 128 5.64 -14.62 -11.86
C GLY A 128 4.48 -14.34 -12.83
N ASP A 129 3.25 -14.27 -12.34
CA ASP A 129 2.03 -14.13 -13.14
C ASP A 129 1.29 -12.81 -12.87
N PHE A 130 1.84 -11.92 -12.03
CA PHE A 130 1.21 -10.64 -11.71
C PHE A 130 0.92 -9.80 -12.96
N ARG A 131 1.82 -9.81 -13.96
CA ARG A 131 1.63 -9.07 -15.23
C ARG A 131 0.32 -9.45 -15.94
N LYS A 132 -0.19 -10.67 -15.79
CA LYS A 132 -1.47 -11.12 -16.38
C LYS A 132 -2.70 -10.52 -15.68
N ARG A 133 -2.52 -10.03 -14.46
CA ARG A 133 -3.57 -9.42 -13.61
C ARG A 133 -3.63 -7.90 -13.73
N VAL A 134 -2.65 -7.28 -14.39
CA VAL A 134 -2.56 -5.83 -14.58
C VAL A 134 -3.41 -5.38 -15.75
N ASN A 135 -4.15 -4.28 -15.59
CA ASN A 135 -4.80 -3.59 -16.69
C ASN A 135 -3.73 -2.78 -17.47
N PRO A 136 -3.44 -3.12 -18.74
CA PRO A 136 -2.31 -2.54 -19.44
C PRO A 136 -2.62 -1.19 -20.09
N GLU A 137 -3.81 -0.61 -19.92
CA GLU A 137 -4.24 0.61 -20.62
C GLU A 137 -3.33 1.79 -20.28
N LEU A 138 -3.23 2.13 -18.99
CA LEU A 138 -2.56 3.35 -18.52
C LEU A 138 -1.29 3.10 -17.70
N VAL A 139 -1.10 1.88 -17.19
CA VAL A 139 0.06 1.54 -16.35
C VAL A 139 1.05 0.63 -17.07
N GLU A 140 2.27 0.63 -16.59
CA GLU A 140 3.31 -0.32 -16.96
C GLU A 140 3.94 -0.96 -15.72
N VAL A 141 4.58 -2.11 -15.92
CA VAL A 141 5.19 -2.92 -14.87
C VAL A 141 6.69 -3.02 -15.10
N LEU A 142 7.47 -2.51 -14.15
CA LEU A 142 8.93 -2.53 -14.15
C LEU A 142 9.45 -3.52 -13.10
N SER A 143 10.68 -3.99 -13.28
CA SER A 143 11.40 -4.70 -12.22
C SER A 143 11.94 -3.70 -11.20
N VAL A 144 11.90 -4.02 -9.90
CA VAL A 144 12.55 -3.22 -8.86
C VAL A 144 14.06 -3.45 -8.82
N ASP A 145 14.53 -4.63 -9.27
CA ASP A 145 15.94 -5.07 -9.18
C ASP A 145 16.91 -4.10 -9.88
N ASP A 146 16.47 -3.44 -10.95
CA ASP A 146 17.27 -2.46 -11.69
C ASP A 146 17.16 -1.02 -11.13
N LEU A 147 16.45 -0.83 -10.02
CA LEU A 147 16.07 0.47 -9.46
C LEU A 147 16.52 0.61 -8.00
N ALA A 148 17.83 0.74 -7.76
CA ALA A 148 18.42 0.76 -6.42
C ALA A 148 17.75 1.71 -5.41
N ILE A 149 17.35 2.93 -5.83
CA ILE A 149 16.66 3.89 -4.94
C ILE A 149 15.27 3.37 -4.55
N HIS A 150 14.57 2.72 -5.48
CA HIS A 150 13.27 2.13 -5.23
C HIS A 150 13.36 0.87 -4.38
N GLU A 151 14.41 0.06 -4.55
CA GLU A 151 14.70 -1.09 -3.70
C GLU A 151 14.87 -0.66 -2.23
N GLU A 152 15.70 0.36 -1.98
CA GLU A 152 15.92 0.86 -0.61
C GLU A 152 14.65 1.49 -0.03
N HIS A 153 13.91 2.26 -0.84
CA HIS A 153 12.63 2.82 -0.41
C HIS A 153 11.60 1.72 -0.05
N LEU A 154 11.53 0.65 -0.84
CA LEU A 154 10.69 -0.50 -0.55
C LEU A 154 11.09 -1.19 0.76
N ARG A 155 12.40 -1.39 0.99
CA ARG A 155 12.93 -1.94 2.24
C ARG A 155 12.50 -1.09 3.44
N GLY A 156 12.55 0.24 3.30
CA GLY A 156 12.05 1.18 4.31
C GLY A 156 10.56 1.02 4.61
N LEU A 157 9.71 0.94 3.58
CA LEU A 157 8.27 0.73 3.75
C LEU A 157 7.95 -0.57 4.50
N ILE A 158 8.63 -1.66 4.15
CA ILE A 158 8.42 -2.96 4.80
C ILE A 158 8.92 -2.91 6.25
N THR A 159 10.02 -2.21 6.51
CA THR A 159 10.52 -1.99 7.88
C THR A 159 9.49 -1.24 8.73
N GLU A 160 8.88 -0.16 8.20
CA GLU A 160 7.79 0.53 8.91
C GLU A 160 6.59 -0.39 9.14
N HIS A 161 6.20 -1.19 8.13
CA HIS A 161 5.12 -2.17 8.27
C HIS A 161 5.37 -3.15 9.41
N VAL A 162 6.58 -3.72 9.50
CA VAL A 162 6.99 -4.60 10.60
C VAL A 162 6.93 -3.86 11.93
N GLN A 163 7.46 -2.64 12.00
CA GLN A 163 7.45 -1.83 13.22
C GLN A 163 6.03 -1.59 13.76
N TYR A 164 5.08 -1.24 12.90
CA TYR A 164 3.72 -0.90 13.33
C TYR A 164 2.80 -2.11 13.51
N THR A 165 3.08 -3.24 12.86
CA THR A 165 2.17 -4.40 12.85
C THR A 165 2.73 -5.66 13.49
N GLY A 166 4.06 -5.78 13.63
CA GLY A 166 4.72 -7.04 13.99
C GLY A 166 4.55 -8.12 12.91
N SER A 167 4.48 -7.72 11.63
CA SER A 167 4.24 -8.63 10.52
C SER A 167 5.37 -9.67 10.38
N GLN A 168 5.04 -10.93 10.64
CA GLN A 168 5.94 -12.07 10.35
C GLN A 168 6.28 -12.16 8.87
N ARG A 169 5.35 -11.79 7.98
CA ARG A 169 5.60 -11.76 6.53
C ARG A 169 6.64 -10.70 6.16
N GLY A 170 6.53 -9.51 6.73
CA GLY A 170 7.52 -8.45 6.54
C GLY A 170 8.89 -8.85 7.09
N GLU A 171 8.93 -9.47 8.27
CA GLU A 171 10.17 -10.00 8.86
C GLU A 171 10.83 -11.06 7.97
N GLU A 172 10.05 -12.02 7.45
CA GLU A 172 10.53 -13.04 6.51
C GLU A 172 11.14 -12.41 5.26
N ILE A 173 10.47 -11.41 4.68
CA ILE A 173 10.94 -10.71 3.48
C ILE A 173 12.25 -9.97 3.76
N LEU A 174 12.33 -9.23 4.87
CA LEU A 174 13.52 -8.47 5.25
C LEU A 174 14.71 -9.39 5.57
N ALA A 175 14.46 -10.52 6.24
CA ALA A 175 15.50 -11.50 6.54
C ALA A 175 16.08 -12.18 5.29
N ASN A 176 15.28 -12.31 4.23
CA ASN A 176 15.67 -12.96 2.97
C ASN A 176 15.70 -11.96 1.79
N TRP A 177 16.12 -10.72 2.08
CA TRP A 177 15.93 -9.58 1.18
C TRP A 177 16.46 -9.82 -0.25
N SER A 178 17.69 -10.35 -0.39
CA SER A 178 18.31 -10.59 -1.70
C SER A 178 17.46 -11.49 -2.61
N THR A 179 16.67 -12.40 -2.02
CA THR A 179 15.77 -13.29 -2.76
C THR A 179 14.43 -12.62 -3.06
N PHE A 180 13.89 -11.86 -2.12
CA PHE A 180 12.57 -11.23 -2.29
C PHE A 180 12.62 -9.98 -3.16
N ALA A 181 13.69 -9.18 -3.09
CA ALA A 181 13.84 -7.93 -3.85
C ALA A 181 13.66 -8.15 -5.36
N THR A 182 14.24 -9.22 -5.89
CA THR A 182 14.16 -9.61 -7.31
C THR A 182 12.75 -9.99 -7.78
N LYS A 183 11.83 -10.24 -6.84
CA LYS A 183 10.44 -10.65 -7.11
C LYS A 183 9.45 -9.49 -7.01
N PHE A 184 9.91 -8.30 -6.66
CA PHE A 184 9.04 -7.13 -6.61
C PHE A 184 8.89 -6.49 -7.99
N ALA A 185 7.64 -6.26 -8.35
CA ALA A 185 7.23 -5.43 -9.47
C ALA A 185 6.94 -4.00 -9.00
N LEU A 186 7.34 -3.01 -9.79
CA LEU A 186 6.92 -1.63 -9.66
C LEU A 186 5.86 -1.32 -10.71
N VAL A 187 4.67 -0.90 -10.29
CA VAL A 187 3.60 -0.44 -11.19
C VAL A 187 3.50 1.07 -11.12
N LYS A 188 3.54 1.72 -12.28
CA LYS A 188 3.36 3.17 -12.41
C LYS A 188 2.53 3.53 -13.64
N PRO A 189 1.95 4.73 -13.71
CA PRO A 189 1.41 5.25 -14.95
C PRO A 189 2.50 5.36 -16.03
N LYS A 190 2.15 5.06 -17.27
CA LYS A 190 3.04 5.22 -18.44
C LYS A 190 3.50 6.66 -18.64
N SER A 191 2.67 7.63 -18.21
CA SER A 191 2.96 9.06 -18.29
C SER A 191 3.95 9.57 -17.23
N SER A 192 4.26 8.78 -16.19
CA SER A 192 5.14 9.20 -15.09
C SER A 192 6.59 8.79 -15.33
N ASP A 193 7.58 9.64 -15.03
CA ASP A 193 8.98 9.21 -15.04
C ASP A 193 9.30 8.42 -13.75
N VAL A 194 9.84 7.21 -13.89
CA VAL A 194 10.25 6.37 -12.75
C VAL A 194 11.22 7.12 -11.83
N LYS A 195 12.15 7.90 -12.39
CA LYS A 195 13.14 8.67 -11.61
C LYS A 195 12.51 9.78 -10.78
N ALA A 196 11.33 10.26 -11.17
CA ALA A 196 10.62 11.34 -10.49
C ALA A 196 9.63 10.84 -9.42
N LEU A 197 9.32 9.53 -9.38
CA LEU A 197 8.29 8.97 -8.49
C LEU A 197 8.54 9.25 -7.00
N LEU A 198 9.80 9.20 -6.56
CA LEU A 198 10.18 9.49 -5.18
C LEU A 198 10.53 10.97 -4.95
N GLY A 199 10.68 11.75 -6.03
CA GLY A 199 11.09 13.16 -5.99
C GLY A 199 9.94 14.13 -5.70
N HIS A 200 8.70 13.75 -5.98
CA HIS A 200 7.53 14.51 -5.58
C HIS A 200 7.19 14.23 -4.11
N ARG A 201 7.94 14.83 -3.19
CA ARG A 201 7.40 15.08 -1.84
C ARG A 201 6.11 15.85 -2.04
N SER A 202 4.96 15.23 -1.75
CA SER A 202 3.73 15.97 -1.56
C SER A 202 4.05 17.01 -0.49
N ARG A 203 4.03 18.31 -0.86
CA ARG A 203 4.18 19.39 0.11
C ARG A 203 3.13 19.14 1.17
N SER A 204 3.57 18.84 2.38
CA SER A 204 2.64 18.61 3.47
C SER A 204 1.81 19.88 3.65
N ALA A 205 0.54 19.76 4.04
CA ALA A 205 -0.28 20.94 4.35
C ALA A 205 0.38 21.82 5.44
N ALA A 206 1.27 21.25 6.26
CA ALA A 206 2.10 21.96 7.21
C ALA A 206 3.14 22.88 6.54
N GLU A 207 3.84 22.41 5.49
CA GLU A 207 4.81 23.23 4.75
C GLU A 207 4.15 24.37 3.95
N LEU A 208 2.93 24.17 3.44
CA LEU A 208 2.17 25.21 2.76
C LEU A 208 1.71 26.34 3.69
N ARG A 209 1.51 26.06 4.99
CA ARG A 209 1.13 27.09 5.98
C ARG A 209 2.30 28.00 6.37
N VAL A 210 3.53 27.49 6.34
CA VAL A 210 4.73 28.24 6.72
C VAL A 210 5.11 29.30 5.68
N GLN A 211 4.74 29.13 4.41
CA GLN A 211 4.97 30.14 3.36
C GLN A 211 3.87 31.20 3.27
N ALA A 212 2.75 31.03 3.98
CA ALA A 212 1.63 31.96 3.98
C ALA A 212 1.63 32.94 5.18
N GLN A 213 2.71 32.95 5.96
CA GLN A 213 2.99 33.89 7.06
C GLN A 213 4.21 34.72 6.71
#